data_AF-A0A348T2L0-F1
#
_entry.id   AF-A0A348T2L0-F1
#
_cell.length_a   1.000
_cell.length_b   1.000
_cell.length_c   1.000
_cell.angle_alpha   90.00
_cell.angle_beta   90.00
_cell.angle_gamma   90.00
#
_symmetry.space_group_name_H-M   'P 1'
#
loop_
_entity.id
_entity.type
_entity.pdbx_description
1 polymer ?
#
loop_
_entity_poly.entity_id
_entity_poly.type
_entity_poly.pdbx_seq_one_letter_code
_entity_poly.pdbx_strand_id
1 'polypeptide(L)'
;MQANTGVRFETKDPLLSQLVKQAEEKCRLNIKNFGGDPVLVEGGGYEKIWLETQPMGGAMYASRDFATGLNNSLMFMRHQRADGRIPGSIAVIDGKVVPQFNKFQGFCFPEPALDLYYLGGKDAEYLAQLAKTLEAFDAYLWRVRDSDGDGCLETWCKYDTGEDHAMRYADAPDPWEEETPPQGCTAVPIASMDVMSYSYACRETLAEIARISGDAEAQVQWAAKAKAVQDKMVSYLWDDARGAMFDRDKNHNQMPTLIHNTLRCMYWHSLPDALAERFVKEHLLNPQEFWTKMPLPSVAANDPLFRNVTTNNWSGQAEALTYQRAIRALENYGMYELIPQLGQKLMQAIGPQCRFVQQYDPFTGEPSVICEPGQPPQDAYGPAMLSVLEYTARMYGVSLVRDTVVWGTCPLECRYTQALNGRSWEIVNSGHEAEAFVDGRKVFTAGPGLRITTDLDGNILGTARYLPDADPAQVTPQ
;
A
#
# COMPACT_ATOMS: atom_id res chain seq x y z
N MET A 1 -18.34 -6.50 13.79
CA MET A 1 -17.06 -7.22 13.58
C MET A 1 -16.21 -7.35 14.83
N GLN A 2 -15.76 -8.57 15.12
CA GLN A 2 -14.73 -8.91 16.12
C GLN A 2 -13.95 -10.11 15.59
N ALA A 3 -12.63 -10.12 15.75
CA ALA A 3 -11.79 -11.28 15.43
C ALA A 3 -10.65 -11.40 16.45
N ASN A 4 -10.30 -12.63 16.80
CA ASN A 4 -9.12 -12.94 17.60
C ASN A 4 -7.98 -13.33 16.67
N THR A 5 -6.98 -12.47 16.58
CA THR A 5 -5.86 -12.59 15.64
C THR A 5 -4.54 -12.72 16.38
N GLY A 6 -3.59 -13.42 15.79
CA GLY A 6 -2.24 -13.51 16.35
C GLY A 6 -1.20 -13.90 15.31
N VAL A 7 0.02 -13.40 15.50
CA VAL A 7 1.19 -13.78 14.71
C VAL A 7 2.32 -14.14 15.67
N ARG A 8 3.05 -15.21 15.35
CA ARG A 8 4.31 -15.59 16.01
C ARG A 8 5.36 -15.83 14.94
N PHE A 9 6.55 -15.27 15.12
CA PHE A 9 7.68 -15.51 14.25
C PHE A 9 8.93 -15.81 15.09
N GLU A 10 9.67 -16.84 14.68
CA GLU A 10 10.89 -17.28 15.33
C GLU A 10 11.96 -17.56 14.29
N THR A 11 13.17 -17.07 14.51
CA THR A 11 14.32 -17.37 13.67
C THR A 11 15.61 -17.25 14.48
N LYS A 12 16.65 -17.93 14.02
CA LYS A 12 18.03 -17.76 14.53
C LYS A 12 18.78 -16.64 13.82
N ASP A 13 18.24 -16.07 12.74
CA ASP A 13 18.87 -14.92 12.09
C ASP A 13 18.82 -13.70 13.03
N PRO A 14 19.98 -13.17 13.44
CA PRO A 14 20.03 -12.14 14.47
C PRO A 14 19.42 -10.82 14.01
N LEU A 15 19.60 -10.45 12.73
CA LEU A 15 19.09 -9.18 12.20
C LEU A 15 17.56 -9.24 12.08
N LEU A 16 17.02 -10.27 11.43
CA LEU A 16 15.59 -10.39 11.20
C LEU A 16 14.81 -10.58 12.51
N SER A 17 15.35 -11.38 13.44
CA SER A 17 14.78 -11.52 14.79
C SER A 17 14.66 -10.16 15.49
N GLN A 18 15.71 -9.34 15.42
CA GLN A 18 15.71 -8.01 16.02
C GLN A 18 14.75 -7.05 15.30
N LEU A 19 14.75 -7.03 13.96
CA LEU A 19 13.90 -6.18 13.14
C LEU A 19 12.42 -6.43 13.41
N VAL A 20 11.97 -7.70 13.37
CA VAL A 20 10.57 -8.07 13.60
C VAL A 20 10.16 -7.70 15.04
N LYS A 21 10.98 -8.04 16.04
CA LYS A 21 10.72 -7.69 17.44
C LYS A 21 10.57 -6.18 17.63
N GLN A 22 11.48 -5.38 17.08
CA GLN A 22 11.46 -3.93 17.22
C GLN A 22 10.31 -3.28 16.45
N ALA A 23 9.99 -3.77 15.25
CA ALA A 23 8.84 -3.31 14.50
C ALA A 23 7.52 -3.56 15.26
N GLU A 24 7.35 -4.74 15.88
CA GLU A 24 6.16 -5.04 16.69
C GLU A 24 6.07 -4.19 17.96
N GLU A 25 7.18 -4.02 18.67
CA GLU A 25 7.25 -3.18 19.87
C GLU A 25 6.88 -1.73 19.56
N LYS A 26 7.48 -1.15 18.52
CA LYS A 26 7.24 0.23 18.11
C LYS A 26 5.85 0.43 17.49
N CYS A 27 5.29 -0.56 16.78
CA CYS A 27 3.88 -0.52 16.37
C CYS A 27 2.95 -0.40 17.57
N ARG A 28 3.18 -1.15 18.66
CA ARG A 28 2.37 -1.03 19.90
C ARG A 28 2.48 0.38 20.51
N LEU A 29 3.65 1.01 20.45
CA LEU A 29 3.84 2.40 20.91
C LEU A 29 3.09 3.43 20.05
N ASN A 30 2.88 3.13 18.77
CA ASN A 30 2.09 3.93 17.84
C ASN A 30 0.57 3.69 17.98
N ILE A 31 0.10 2.81 18.86
CA ILE A 31 -1.34 2.70 19.15
C ILE A 31 -1.74 3.89 20.01
N LYS A 32 -2.70 4.68 19.53
CA LYS A 32 -3.25 5.87 20.22
C LYS A 32 -4.76 5.77 20.33
N ASN A 33 -5.32 6.49 21.30
CA ASN A 33 -6.76 6.56 21.50
C ASN A 33 -7.36 7.73 20.74
N PHE A 34 -8.30 7.46 19.84
CA PHE A 34 -9.04 8.45 19.06
C PHE A 34 -10.51 8.39 19.50
N GLY A 35 -10.85 9.14 20.55
CA GLY A 35 -12.24 9.24 21.03
C GLY A 35 -12.81 7.94 21.60
N GLY A 36 -11.96 7.12 22.22
CA GLY A 36 -12.33 5.81 22.79
C GLY A 36 -11.82 4.63 21.97
N ASP A 37 -11.59 4.81 20.67
CA ASP A 37 -11.15 3.75 19.78
C ASP A 37 -9.62 3.71 19.67
N PRO A 38 -8.97 2.54 19.84
CA PRO A 38 -7.56 2.39 19.54
C PRO A 38 -7.35 2.43 18.02
N VAL A 39 -6.37 3.21 17.57
CA VAL A 39 -5.92 3.28 16.17
C VAL A 39 -4.39 3.22 16.13
N LEU A 40 -3.83 2.67 15.06
CA LEU A 40 -2.41 2.77 14.79
C LEU A 40 -2.15 4.10 14.09
N VAL A 41 -1.39 5.02 14.70
CA VAL A 41 -0.94 6.24 14.03
C VAL A 41 0.27 5.96 13.15
N GLU A 42 0.61 6.91 12.28
CA GLU A 42 1.75 6.77 11.40
C GLU A 42 3.08 6.68 12.16
N GLY A 43 3.26 7.43 13.24
CA GLY A 43 4.53 7.48 13.97
C GLY A 43 5.61 8.26 13.22
N GLY A 44 6.89 8.14 13.58
CA GLY A 44 7.93 8.97 12.93
C GLY A 44 7.81 10.47 13.20
N GLY A 45 7.19 10.86 14.32
CA GLY A 45 6.83 12.25 14.62
C GLY A 45 5.42 12.64 14.16
N TYR A 46 4.71 11.78 13.43
CA TYR A 46 3.33 12.00 13.01
C TYR A 46 2.33 11.35 13.97
N GLU A 47 1.49 12.18 14.60
CA GLU A 47 0.48 11.74 15.59
C GLU A 47 -0.93 11.56 15.01
N LYS A 48 -1.08 11.73 13.69
CA LYS A 48 -2.36 11.64 12.98
C LYS A 48 -2.55 10.25 12.37
N ILE A 49 -3.77 10.01 11.90
CA ILE A 49 -4.06 8.98 10.91
C ILE A 49 -4.34 9.64 9.55
N TRP A 50 -3.79 9.10 8.48
CA TRP A 50 -3.86 9.58 7.10
C TRP A 50 -4.53 8.54 6.21
N LEU A 51 -5.30 9.01 5.23
CA LEU A 51 -6.04 8.13 4.33
C LEU A 51 -5.12 7.27 3.44
N GLU A 52 -3.90 7.75 3.18
CA GLU A 52 -2.88 7.01 2.43
C GLU A 52 -2.16 5.89 3.18
N THR A 53 -2.04 5.98 4.52
CA THR A 53 -1.18 5.05 5.26
C THR A 53 -1.99 4.18 6.22
N GLN A 54 -3.00 4.73 6.89
CA GLN A 54 -3.66 3.99 7.97
C GLN A 54 -4.65 2.92 7.56
N PRO A 55 -5.48 3.05 6.51
CA PRO A 55 -6.33 1.92 6.12
C PRO A 55 -5.50 0.72 5.64
N MET A 56 -4.49 0.94 4.79
CA MET A 56 -3.52 -0.09 4.38
C MET A 56 -2.72 -0.65 5.56
N GLY A 57 -2.10 0.22 6.36
CA GLY A 57 -1.27 -0.19 7.49
C GLY A 57 -2.08 -0.87 8.60
N GLY A 58 -3.32 -0.43 8.81
CA GLY A 58 -4.28 -1.04 9.71
C GLY A 58 -4.67 -2.45 9.26
N ALA A 59 -4.95 -2.66 7.96
CA ALA A 59 -5.21 -4.00 7.42
C ALA A 59 -4.02 -4.95 7.60
N MET A 60 -2.78 -4.47 7.40
CA MET A 60 -1.57 -5.25 7.69
C MET A 60 -1.44 -5.60 9.19
N TYR A 61 -1.65 -4.61 10.06
CA TYR A 61 -1.55 -4.77 11.50
C TYR A 61 -2.70 -5.58 12.12
N ALA A 62 -3.85 -5.69 11.43
CA ALA A 62 -5.01 -6.41 11.92
C ALA A 62 -4.75 -7.91 12.16
N SER A 63 -3.71 -8.49 11.55
CA SER A 63 -3.21 -9.84 11.85
C SER A 63 -2.67 -9.98 13.28
N ARG A 64 -2.27 -8.88 13.91
CA ARG A 64 -1.73 -8.81 15.28
C ARG A 64 -2.74 -8.24 16.26
N ASP A 65 -3.46 -7.22 15.84
CA ASP A 65 -4.54 -6.59 16.61
C ASP A 65 -5.65 -6.13 15.66
N PHE A 66 -6.65 -7.00 15.50
CA PHE A 66 -7.78 -6.75 14.61
C PHE A 66 -8.56 -5.48 14.96
N ALA A 67 -8.77 -5.18 16.25
CA ALA A 67 -9.58 -4.03 16.65
C ALA A 67 -8.90 -2.72 16.27
N THR A 68 -7.59 -2.61 16.56
CA THR A 68 -6.79 -1.44 16.17
C THR A 68 -6.77 -1.27 14.66
N GLY A 69 -6.48 -2.34 13.90
CA GLY A 69 -6.43 -2.30 12.45
C GLY A 69 -7.77 -1.96 11.79
N LEU A 70 -8.87 -2.49 12.33
CA LEU A 70 -10.23 -2.19 11.88
C LEU A 70 -10.58 -0.71 12.07
N ASN A 71 -10.26 -0.15 13.24
CA ASN A 71 -10.57 1.24 13.56
C ASN A 71 -9.84 2.23 12.63
N ASN A 72 -8.66 1.86 12.11
CA ASN A 72 -7.98 2.68 11.10
C ASN A 72 -8.78 2.84 9.80
N SER A 73 -9.69 1.92 9.45
CA SER A 73 -10.63 2.09 8.32
C SER A 73 -11.95 2.71 8.77
N LEU A 74 -12.51 2.27 9.89
CA LEU A 74 -13.79 2.77 10.39
C LEU A 74 -13.78 4.27 10.71
N MET A 75 -12.64 4.81 11.16
CA MET A 75 -12.51 6.25 11.40
C MET A 75 -12.80 7.09 10.16
N PHE A 76 -12.31 6.70 8.99
CA PHE A 76 -12.57 7.41 7.75
C PHE A 76 -14.01 7.22 7.26
N MET A 77 -14.57 6.02 7.39
CA MET A 77 -15.97 5.73 7.05
C MET A 77 -16.95 6.56 7.89
N ARG A 78 -16.73 6.64 9.21
CA ARG A 78 -17.60 7.37 10.16
C ARG A 78 -17.54 8.89 10.01
N HIS A 79 -16.40 9.41 9.55
CA HIS A 79 -16.19 10.86 9.38
C HIS A 79 -16.30 11.32 7.92
N GLN A 80 -16.82 10.46 7.02
CA GLN A 80 -17.18 10.88 5.67
C GLN A 80 -18.27 11.95 5.72
N ARG A 81 -18.09 13.03 4.98
CA ARG A 81 -19.10 14.10 4.84
C ARG A 81 -20.33 13.59 4.09
N ALA A 82 -21.46 14.27 4.28
CA ALA A 82 -22.72 13.96 3.61
C ALA A 82 -22.64 14.03 2.07
N ASP A 83 -21.70 14.80 1.52
CA ASP A 83 -21.49 14.96 0.09
C ASP A 83 -20.48 13.95 -0.51
N GLY A 84 -20.08 12.95 0.28
CA GLY A 84 -19.22 11.84 -0.12
C GLY A 84 -17.73 12.03 0.16
N ARG A 85 -17.30 13.22 0.57
CA ARG A 85 -15.88 13.51 0.84
C ARG A 85 -15.37 12.76 2.07
N ILE A 86 -14.33 11.95 1.89
CA ILE A 86 -13.57 11.32 2.99
C ILE A 86 -12.47 12.29 3.44
N PRO A 87 -12.20 12.45 4.76
CA PRO A 87 -11.11 13.30 5.23
C PRO A 87 -9.75 12.70 4.83
N GLY A 88 -8.81 13.53 4.40
CA GLY A 88 -7.45 13.05 4.08
C GLY A 88 -6.62 12.71 5.31
N SER A 89 -6.97 13.28 6.46
CA SER A 89 -6.41 12.88 7.74
C SER A 89 -7.38 13.12 8.90
N ILE A 90 -7.17 12.43 10.00
CA ILE A 90 -7.91 12.62 11.25
C ILE A 90 -6.88 12.77 12.36
N ALA A 91 -7.09 13.74 13.24
CA ALA A 91 -6.21 14.05 14.37
C ALA A 91 -7.00 14.06 15.69
N VAL A 92 -6.30 13.99 16.82
CA VAL A 92 -6.87 14.36 18.11
C VAL A 92 -6.35 15.76 18.48
N ILE A 93 -7.24 16.75 18.51
CA ILE A 93 -6.91 18.14 18.85
C ILE A 93 -7.75 18.53 20.07
N ASP A 94 -7.09 18.98 21.13
CA ASP A 94 -7.72 19.32 22.41
C ASP A 94 -8.66 18.22 22.94
N GLY A 95 -8.22 16.96 22.80
CA GLY A 95 -8.96 15.77 23.23
C GLY A 95 -10.15 15.38 22.33
N LYS A 96 -10.33 16.03 21.19
CA LYS A 96 -11.43 15.75 20.24
C LYS A 96 -10.90 15.15 18.96
N VAL A 97 -11.63 14.19 18.41
CA VAL A 97 -11.37 13.65 17.07
C VAL A 97 -11.77 14.72 16.03
N VAL A 98 -10.79 15.17 15.24
CA VAL A 98 -10.96 16.24 14.25
C VAL A 98 -10.57 15.72 12.85
N PRO A 99 -11.55 15.46 11.97
CA PRO A 99 -11.29 15.15 10.57
C PRO A 99 -10.83 16.40 9.82
N GLN A 100 -9.91 16.24 8.87
CA GLN A 100 -9.32 17.33 8.07
C GLN A 100 -9.57 17.09 6.58
N PHE A 101 -10.25 18.04 5.94
CA PHE A 101 -10.73 17.92 4.54
C PHE A 101 -9.95 18.76 3.53
N ASN A 102 -8.88 19.42 3.97
CA ASN A 102 -8.04 20.31 3.16
C ASN A 102 -7.07 19.58 2.20
N LYS A 103 -7.31 18.30 1.93
CA LYS A 103 -6.50 17.37 1.11
C LYS A 103 -7.17 16.00 0.99
N PHE A 104 -6.88 15.25 -0.07
CA PHE A 104 -7.11 13.79 -0.13
C PHE A 104 -6.08 13.00 0.65
N GLN A 105 -4.80 13.37 0.57
CA GLN A 105 -3.66 12.61 1.11
C GLN A 105 -3.71 11.13 0.70
N GLY A 106 -3.71 10.88 -0.61
CA GLY A 106 -3.78 9.52 -1.16
C GLY A 106 -5.11 8.81 -0.90
N PHE A 107 -5.22 7.57 -1.38
CA PHE A 107 -6.43 6.75 -1.19
C PHE A 107 -6.11 5.25 -1.15
N CYS A 108 -5.36 4.83 -0.14
CA CYS A 108 -5.02 3.42 0.09
C CYS A 108 -6.09 2.75 0.97
N PHE A 109 -7.36 2.86 0.59
CA PHE A 109 -8.53 2.52 1.41
C PHE A 109 -9.40 1.37 0.88
N PRO A 110 -9.83 1.32 -0.40
CA PRO A 110 -10.89 0.39 -0.83
C PRO A 110 -10.57 -1.07 -0.57
N GLU A 111 -9.44 -1.55 -1.07
CA GLU A 111 -9.09 -2.96 -0.91
C GLU A 111 -8.65 -3.31 0.51
N PRO A 112 -7.84 -2.51 1.23
CA PRO A 112 -7.55 -2.79 2.64
C PRO A 112 -8.79 -2.88 3.52
N ALA A 113 -9.81 -2.04 3.27
CA ALA A 113 -11.09 -2.14 3.96
C ALA A 113 -11.83 -3.44 3.59
N LEU A 114 -11.82 -3.86 2.32
CA LEU A 114 -12.38 -5.14 1.94
C LEU A 114 -11.61 -6.32 2.56
N ASP A 115 -10.30 -6.24 2.72
CA ASP A 115 -9.51 -7.30 3.38
C ASP A 115 -9.90 -7.45 4.87
N LEU A 116 -10.23 -6.34 5.53
CA LEU A 116 -10.78 -6.35 6.89
C LEU A 116 -12.17 -7.00 6.99
N TYR A 117 -13.00 -6.94 5.93
CA TYR A 117 -14.25 -7.70 5.87
C TYR A 117 -13.99 -9.22 5.94
N TYR A 118 -13.02 -9.72 5.17
CA TYR A 118 -12.66 -11.14 5.19
C TYR A 118 -12.07 -11.53 6.55
N LEU A 119 -11.11 -10.76 7.06
CA LEU A 119 -10.47 -11.03 8.35
C LEU A 119 -11.45 -10.92 9.53
N GLY A 120 -12.42 -10.01 9.43
CA GLY A 120 -13.44 -9.72 10.45
C GLY A 120 -14.62 -10.67 10.48
N GLY A 121 -14.59 -11.76 9.70
CA GLY A 121 -15.65 -12.77 9.67
C GLY A 121 -16.82 -12.48 8.73
N LYS A 122 -16.60 -11.66 7.69
CA LYS A 122 -17.55 -11.42 6.58
C LYS A 122 -18.88 -10.79 7.01
N ASP A 123 -18.80 -9.80 7.91
CA ASP A 123 -19.94 -9.05 8.44
C ASP A 123 -20.66 -8.23 7.33
N ALA A 124 -21.94 -8.54 7.10
CA ALA A 124 -22.72 -7.96 6.03
C ALA A 124 -23.03 -6.47 6.24
N GLU A 125 -23.17 -6.01 7.48
CA GLU A 125 -23.42 -4.59 7.78
C GLU A 125 -22.18 -3.75 7.47
N TYR A 126 -21.00 -4.27 7.83
CA TYR A 126 -19.74 -3.64 7.45
C TYR A 126 -19.57 -3.57 5.93
N LEU A 127 -19.86 -4.66 5.21
CA LEU A 127 -19.76 -4.69 3.75
C LEU A 127 -20.70 -3.66 3.08
N ALA A 128 -21.94 -3.56 3.57
CA ALA A 128 -22.90 -2.57 3.08
C ALA A 128 -22.46 -1.12 3.37
N GLN A 129 -21.91 -0.87 4.57
CA GLN A 129 -21.36 0.43 4.91
C GLN A 129 -20.14 0.78 4.05
N LEU A 130 -19.27 -0.20 3.75
CA LEU A 130 -18.12 -0.01 2.87
C LEU A 130 -18.58 0.35 1.45
N ALA A 131 -19.54 -0.39 0.88
CA ALA A 131 -20.11 -0.07 -0.44
C ALA A 131 -20.64 1.37 -0.48
N LYS A 132 -21.48 1.74 0.49
CA LYS A 132 -22.04 3.10 0.59
C LYS A 132 -20.95 4.18 0.67
N THR A 133 -19.89 3.93 1.44
CA THR A 133 -18.78 4.87 1.57
C THR A 133 -18.02 5.04 0.24
N LEU A 134 -17.73 3.94 -0.47
CA LEU A 134 -17.04 3.97 -1.75
C LEU A 134 -17.89 4.62 -2.86
N GLU A 135 -19.18 4.30 -2.94
CA GLU A 135 -20.12 4.91 -3.90
C GLU A 135 -20.19 6.42 -3.73
N ALA A 136 -20.32 6.89 -2.48
CA ALA A 136 -20.39 8.31 -2.18
C ALA A 136 -19.06 9.02 -2.49
N PHE A 137 -17.91 8.38 -2.24
CA PHE A 137 -16.61 8.96 -2.56
C PHE A 137 -16.34 9.02 -4.06
N ASP A 138 -16.66 7.96 -4.82
CA ASP A 138 -16.56 7.99 -6.29
C ASP A 138 -17.44 9.10 -6.87
N ALA A 139 -18.70 9.21 -6.43
CA ALA A 139 -19.59 10.28 -6.86
C ALA A 139 -19.06 11.67 -6.51
N TYR A 140 -18.43 11.84 -5.35
CA TYR A 140 -17.75 13.10 -4.98
C TYR A 140 -16.61 13.43 -5.94
N LEU A 141 -15.74 12.46 -6.25
CA LEU A 141 -14.60 12.66 -7.16
C LEU A 141 -15.07 13.18 -8.51
N TRP A 142 -16.01 12.50 -9.16
CA TRP A 142 -16.52 12.90 -10.49
C TRP A 142 -17.31 14.21 -10.49
N ARG A 143 -17.94 14.56 -9.36
CA ARG A 143 -18.66 15.84 -9.24
C ARG A 143 -17.72 17.03 -9.07
N VAL A 144 -16.58 16.83 -8.41
CA VAL A 144 -15.72 17.94 -7.94
C VAL A 144 -14.41 18.02 -8.69
N ARG A 145 -13.77 16.89 -8.96
CA ARG A 145 -12.39 16.82 -9.46
C ARG A 145 -12.28 16.62 -10.97
N ASP A 146 -13.38 16.59 -11.69
CA ASP A 146 -13.42 16.70 -13.17
C ASP A 146 -13.88 18.13 -13.51
N SER A 147 -13.03 19.12 -13.24
CA SER A 147 -13.48 20.52 -13.16
C SER A 147 -13.77 21.15 -14.53
N ASP A 148 -13.13 20.62 -15.57
CA ASP A 148 -13.34 20.99 -16.97
C ASP A 148 -14.25 20.02 -17.74
N GLY A 149 -14.62 18.89 -17.13
CA GLY A 149 -15.53 17.89 -17.70
C GLY A 149 -14.89 17.07 -18.83
N ASP A 150 -13.56 16.99 -18.91
CA ASP A 150 -12.85 16.22 -19.93
C ASP A 150 -12.82 14.71 -19.63
N GLY A 151 -13.25 14.31 -18.43
CA GLY A 151 -13.29 12.93 -17.97
C GLY A 151 -12.01 12.43 -17.30
N CYS A 152 -11.04 13.30 -17.03
CA CYS A 152 -9.82 13.01 -16.28
C CYS A 152 -9.83 13.74 -14.94
N LEU A 153 -9.92 12.99 -13.85
CA LEU A 153 -9.89 13.56 -12.50
C LEU A 153 -8.57 14.25 -12.18
N GLU A 154 -8.66 15.32 -11.41
CA GLU A 154 -7.59 16.25 -11.16
C GLU A 154 -7.10 16.22 -9.70
N THR A 155 -5.81 16.50 -9.51
CA THR A 155 -5.24 16.90 -8.21
C THR A 155 -5.05 18.41 -8.17
N TRP A 156 -5.34 19.03 -7.02
CA TRP A 156 -5.34 20.49 -6.87
C TRP A 156 -4.29 21.03 -5.91
N CYS A 157 -3.65 20.17 -5.12
CA CYS A 157 -2.61 20.55 -4.19
C CYS A 157 -1.59 19.42 -3.99
N LYS A 158 -0.43 19.73 -3.43
CA LYS A 158 0.62 18.73 -3.19
C LYS A 158 0.13 17.60 -2.28
N TYR A 159 -0.66 17.96 -1.27
CA TYR A 159 -1.15 17.02 -0.27
C TYR A 159 -2.31 16.15 -0.77
N ASP A 160 -2.91 16.40 -1.95
CA ASP A 160 -3.93 15.49 -2.49
C ASP A 160 -3.33 14.10 -2.81
N THR A 161 -2.05 14.02 -3.19
CA THR A 161 -1.36 12.74 -3.44
C THR A 161 -0.41 12.31 -2.33
N GLY A 162 -0.22 13.14 -1.30
CA GLY A 162 0.73 12.90 -0.20
C GLY A 162 2.20 13.08 -0.59
N GLU A 163 2.46 13.75 -1.72
CA GLU A 163 3.80 13.98 -2.25
C GLU A 163 4.38 15.30 -1.72
N ASP A 164 4.54 15.37 -0.40
CA ASP A 164 5.05 16.55 0.31
C ASP A 164 6.34 17.09 -0.31
N HIS A 165 6.38 18.40 -0.52
CA HIS A 165 7.53 19.12 -1.10
C HIS A 165 7.99 18.58 -2.48
N ALA A 166 7.15 17.81 -3.19
CA ALA A 166 7.48 17.33 -4.53
C ALA A 166 7.57 18.48 -5.52
N MET A 167 8.74 18.66 -6.13
CA MET A 167 9.05 19.75 -7.04
C MET A 167 8.18 19.72 -8.31
N ARG A 168 7.59 18.57 -8.66
CA ARG A 168 6.73 18.40 -9.84
C ARG A 168 5.49 19.31 -9.78
N TYR A 169 5.04 19.64 -8.58
CA TYR A 169 3.84 20.46 -8.34
C TYR A 169 4.05 21.95 -8.56
N ALA A 170 5.28 22.40 -8.88
CA ALA A 170 5.62 23.80 -9.11
C ALA A 170 5.07 24.73 -8.00
N ASP A 171 4.13 25.61 -8.36
CA ASP A 171 3.52 26.60 -7.49
C ASP A 171 2.16 26.18 -6.90
N ALA A 172 1.79 24.90 -6.99
CA ALA A 172 0.58 24.39 -6.37
C ALA A 172 0.61 24.61 -4.85
N PRO A 173 -0.55 24.91 -4.22
CA PRO A 173 -0.64 25.03 -2.77
C PRO A 173 -0.31 23.69 -2.09
N ASP A 174 0.11 23.77 -0.82
CA ASP A 174 0.39 22.58 -0.02
C ASP A 174 -0.95 21.89 0.35
N PRO A 175 -1.82 22.48 1.20
CA PRO A 175 -3.23 22.08 1.31
C PRO A 175 -4.15 22.95 0.44
N TRP A 176 -5.32 22.41 0.08
CA TRP A 176 -6.40 23.15 -0.56
C TRP A 176 -7.76 22.61 -0.10
N GLU A 177 -8.59 23.47 0.49
CA GLU A 177 -9.86 23.07 1.12
C GLU A 177 -11.09 23.34 0.25
N GLU A 178 -10.98 24.23 -0.74
CA GLU A 178 -12.12 24.59 -1.58
C GLU A 178 -12.52 23.44 -2.52
N GLU A 179 -13.81 23.42 -2.88
CA GLU A 179 -14.39 22.50 -3.86
C GLU A 179 -14.33 23.06 -5.29
N THR A 180 -13.45 24.05 -5.51
CA THR A 180 -13.12 24.64 -6.82
C THR A 180 -11.61 24.66 -7.03
N PRO A 181 -11.11 24.52 -8.26
CA PRO A 181 -9.68 24.53 -8.54
C PRO A 181 -8.98 25.84 -8.10
N PRO A 182 -7.74 25.77 -7.57
CA PRO A 182 -6.95 26.94 -7.25
C PRO A 182 -6.78 27.87 -8.45
N GLN A 183 -6.87 29.17 -8.20
CA GLN A 183 -6.66 30.21 -9.22
C GLN A 183 -5.23 30.76 -9.14
N GLY A 184 -4.67 31.14 -10.29
CA GLY A 184 -3.36 31.79 -10.37
C GLY A 184 -2.16 30.85 -10.33
N CYS A 185 -2.33 29.54 -10.10
CA CYS A 185 -1.28 28.55 -10.19
C CYS A 185 -0.91 28.25 -11.65
N THR A 186 0.34 27.85 -11.90
CA THR A 186 0.83 27.44 -13.22
C THR A 186 0.53 25.98 -13.56
N ALA A 187 0.60 25.08 -12.57
CA ALA A 187 0.47 23.64 -12.79
C ALA A 187 -0.95 23.10 -12.53
N VAL A 188 -1.58 23.47 -11.40
CA VAL A 188 -2.90 22.94 -11.00
C VAL A 188 -4.07 23.73 -11.61
N PRO A 189 -5.22 23.10 -11.87
CA PRO A 189 -5.51 21.66 -11.69
C PRO A 189 -4.66 20.75 -12.58
N ILE A 190 -4.13 19.66 -12.02
CA ILE A 190 -3.32 18.67 -12.75
C ILE A 190 -4.19 17.46 -13.04
N ALA A 191 -4.39 17.10 -14.30
CA ALA A 191 -5.04 15.84 -14.67
C ALA A 191 -4.17 14.67 -14.20
N SER A 192 -4.68 13.87 -13.26
CA SER A 192 -3.87 13.06 -12.34
C SER A 192 -4.09 11.57 -12.48
N MET A 193 -3.00 10.84 -12.71
CA MET A 193 -2.98 9.37 -12.73
C MET A 193 -3.37 8.78 -11.37
N ASP A 194 -3.01 9.45 -10.27
CA ASP A 194 -3.33 8.99 -8.91
C ASP A 194 -4.83 9.15 -8.65
N VAL A 195 -5.40 10.33 -8.90
CA VAL A 195 -6.84 10.57 -8.62
C VAL A 195 -7.74 9.74 -9.53
N MET A 196 -7.34 9.50 -10.78
CA MET A 196 -7.98 8.52 -11.64
C MET A 196 -7.90 7.10 -11.06
N SER A 197 -6.73 6.71 -10.55
CA SER A 197 -6.55 5.42 -9.88
C SER A 197 -7.40 5.27 -8.62
N TYR A 198 -7.69 6.37 -7.90
CA TYR A 198 -8.59 6.34 -6.74
C TYR A 198 -10.01 5.92 -7.16
N SER A 199 -10.53 6.51 -8.23
CA SER A 199 -11.84 6.15 -8.78
C SER A 199 -11.84 4.71 -9.32
N TYR A 200 -10.78 4.30 -10.03
CA TYR A 200 -10.63 2.93 -10.51
C TYR A 200 -10.71 1.92 -9.35
N ALA A 201 -9.92 2.12 -8.30
CA ALA A 201 -9.90 1.22 -7.14
C ALA A 201 -11.24 1.18 -6.39
N CYS A 202 -11.94 2.32 -6.27
CA CYS A 202 -13.31 2.37 -5.76
C CYS A 202 -14.23 1.47 -6.58
N ARG A 203 -14.24 1.63 -7.89
CA ARG A 203 -15.17 0.96 -8.81
C ARG A 203 -14.90 -0.54 -8.91
N GLU A 204 -13.64 -0.96 -8.95
CA GLU A 204 -13.29 -2.39 -8.89
C GLU A 204 -13.69 -3.02 -7.57
N THR A 205 -13.45 -2.32 -6.44
CA THR A 205 -13.87 -2.82 -5.13
C THR A 205 -15.40 -2.91 -5.03
N LEU A 206 -16.14 -1.96 -5.60
CA LEU A 206 -17.60 -2.00 -5.67
C LEU A 206 -18.12 -3.15 -6.54
N ALA A 207 -17.45 -3.45 -7.66
CA ALA A 207 -17.77 -4.62 -8.48
C ALA A 207 -17.58 -5.92 -7.68
N GLU A 208 -16.49 -6.01 -6.90
CA GLU A 208 -16.24 -7.16 -6.02
C GLU A 208 -17.26 -7.26 -4.88
N ILE A 209 -17.65 -6.14 -4.25
CA ILE A 209 -18.70 -6.13 -3.23
C ILE A 209 -20.06 -6.58 -3.81
N ALA A 210 -20.40 -6.10 -5.02
CA ALA A 210 -21.60 -6.52 -5.73
C ALA A 210 -21.58 -8.03 -6.04
N ARG A 211 -20.43 -8.57 -6.47
CA ARG A 211 -20.23 -10.01 -6.67
C ARG A 211 -20.44 -10.79 -5.37
N ILE A 212 -19.86 -10.34 -4.25
CA ILE A 212 -20.02 -10.97 -2.93
C ILE A 212 -21.50 -10.95 -2.49
N SER A 213 -22.21 -9.87 -2.80
CA SER A 213 -23.62 -9.67 -2.44
C SER A 213 -24.61 -10.39 -3.38
N GLY A 214 -24.12 -10.99 -4.48
CA GLY A 214 -24.95 -11.66 -5.48
C GLY A 214 -25.67 -10.72 -6.45
N ASP A 215 -25.27 -9.44 -6.52
CA ASP A 215 -25.83 -8.45 -7.44
C ASP A 215 -25.02 -8.42 -8.75
N ALA A 216 -25.37 -9.32 -9.67
CA ALA A 216 -24.70 -9.46 -10.96
C ALA A 216 -24.84 -8.22 -11.86
N GLU A 217 -25.95 -7.47 -11.75
CA GLU A 217 -26.16 -6.27 -12.55
C GLU A 217 -25.23 -5.15 -12.08
N ALA A 218 -25.20 -4.87 -10.77
CA ALA A 218 -24.29 -3.87 -10.21
C ALA A 218 -22.82 -4.26 -10.44
N GLN A 219 -22.47 -5.54 -10.35
CA GLN A 219 -21.11 -6.02 -10.67
C GLN A 219 -20.70 -5.61 -12.09
N VAL A 220 -21.53 -5.91 -13.09
CA VAL A 220 -21.24 -5.58 -14.50
C VAL A 220 -21.17 -4.06 -14.71
N GLN A 221 -22.07 -3.30 -14.08
CA GLN A 221 -22.07 -1.83 -14.17
C GLN A 221 -20.80 -1.21 -13.59
N TRP A 222 -20.38 -1.66 -12.40
CA TRP A 222 -19.17 -1.14 -11.74
C TRP A 222 -17.90 -1.53 -12.49
N ALA A 223 -17.79 -2.77 -12.97
CA ALA A 223 -16.66 -3.22 -13.79
C ALA A 223 -16.56 -2.42 -15.10
N ALA A 224 -17.69 -2.14 -15.77
CA ALA A 224 -17.70 -1.30 -16.98
C ALA A 224 -17.25 0.14 -16.68
N LYS A 225 -17.67 0.71 -15.54
CA LYS A 225 -17.22 2.04 -15.10
C LYS A 225 -15.74 2.06 -14.76
N ALA A 226 -15.20 1.03 -14.11
CA ALA A 226 -13.77 0.91 -13.83
C ALA A 226 -12.96 0.83 -15.13
N LYS A 227 -13.40 -0.02 -16.07
CA LYS A 227 -12.78 -0.14 -17.40
C LYS A 227 -12.75 1.19 -18.16
N ALA A 228 -13.81 2.00 -18.08
CA ALA A 228 -13.83 3.33 -18.69
C ALA A 228 -12.78 4.28 -18.08
N VAL A 229 -12.54 4.21 -16.76
CA VAL A 229 -11.46 4.99 -16.11
C VAL A 229 -10.10 4.53 -16.61
N GLN A 230 -9.84 3.22 -16.65
CA GLN A 230 -8.59 2.67 -17.17
C GLN A 230 -8.37 3.06 -18.64
N ASP A 231 -9.40 3.02 -19.48
CA ASP A 231 -9.30 3.42 -20.88
C ASP A 231 -8.97 4.91 -21.05
N LYS A 232 -9.57 5.78 -20.22
CA LYS A 232 -9.19 7.20 -20.20
C LYS A 232 -7.74 7.37 -19.73
N MET A 233 -7.31 6.68 -18.68
CA MET A 233 -5.92 6.72 -18.20
C MET A 233 -4.93 6.31 -19.30
N VAL A 234 -5.18 5.20 -19.98
CA VAL A 234 -4.31 4.71 -21.07
C VAL A 234 -4.32 5.66 -22.28
N SER A 235 -5.48 6.15 -22.70
CA SER A 235 -5.57 7.02 -23.87
C SER A 235 -5.01 8.43 -23.65
N TYR A 236 -4.98 8.90 -22.39
CA TYR A 236 -4.72 10.30 -22.08
C TYR A 236 -3.44 10.55 -21.28
N LEU A 237 -3.10 9.66 -20.34
CA LEU A 237 -1.97 9.84 -19.41
C LEU A 237 -0.81 8.87 -19.67
N TRP A 238 -1.02 7.78 -20.41
CA TRP A 238 0.09 6.91 -20.83
C TRP A 238 0.84 7.51 -22.02
N ASP A 239 2.17 7.57 -21.91
CA ASP A 239 3.05 7.93 -23.03
C ASP A 239 3.71 6.67 -23.60
N ASP A 240 3.25 6.23 -24.78
CA ASP A 240 3.74 5.01 -25.41
C ASP A 240 5.22 5.10 -25.83
N ALA A 241 5.72 6.29 -26.17
CA ALA A 241 7.12 6.47 -26.53
C ALA A 241 8.03 6.39 -25.30
N ARG A 242 7.51 6.77 -24.13
CA ARG A 242 8.24 6.83 -22.86
C ARG A 242 7.92 5.70 -21.89
N GLY A 243 7.02 4.76 -22.22
CA GLY A 243 6.78 3.54 -21.45
C GLY A 243 6.27 3.75 -20.02
N ALA A 244 5.61 4.88 -19.73
CA ALA A 244 5.16 5.23 -18.38
C ALA A 244 3.94 6.18 -18.39
N MET A 245 3.30 6.32 -17.23
CA MET A 245 2.24 7.29 -16.98
C MET A 245 2.81 8.67 -16.68
N PHE A 246 2.19 9.71 -17.23
CA PHE A 246 2.49 11.11 -16.98
C PHE A 246 1.21 11.90 -16.75
N ASP A 247 1.23 12.70 -15.69
CA ASP A 247 0.19 13.70 -15.43
C ASP A 247 0.24 14.81 -16.49
N ARG A 248 -0.83 15.59 -16.58
CA ARG A 248 -0.89 16.80 -17.42
C ARG A 248 -1.20 18.03 -16.59
N ASP A 249 -0.56 19.15 -16.91
CA ASP A 249 -0.82 20.44 -16.27
C ASP A 249 -2.22 20.98 -16.62
N LYS A 250 -2.59 22.11 -16.03
CA LYS A 250 -3.88 22.79 -16.27
C LYS A 250 -4.13 23.20 -17.73
N ASN A 251 -3.10 23.20 -18.58
CA ASN A 251 -3.22 23.50 -20.00
C ASN A 251 -3.18 22.21 -20.84
N HIS A 252 -3.32 21.04 -20.20
CA HIS A 252 -3.25 19.71 -20.78
C HIS A 252 -1.90 19.34 -21.39
N ASN A 253 -0.84 20.08 -21.07
CA ASN A 253 0.52 19.70 -21.46
C ASN A 253 1.01 18.57 -20.56
N GLN A 254 1.63 17.56 -21.16
CA GLN A 254 2.25 16.48 -20.40
C GLN A 254 3.37 17.01 -19.50
N MET A 255 3.32 16.65 -18.22
CA MET A 255 4.39 16.95 -17.28
C MET A 255 5.61 16.07 -17.59
N PRO A 256 6.83 16.63 -17.65
CA PRO A 256 7.96 15.93 -18.25
C PRO A 256 8.64 14.91 -17.33
N THR A 257 8.48 15.02 -16.02
CA THR A 257 9.26 14.27 -15.03
C THR A 257 8.86 12.79 -14.96
N LEU A 258 9.84 11.89 -15.06
CA LEU A 258 9.63 10.47 -14.81
C LEU A 258 9.64 10.19 -13.30
N ILE A 259 8.46 9.86 -12.77
CA ILE A 259 8.22 9.62 -11.33
C ILE A 259 7.76 8.19 -11.07
N HIS A 260 7.89 7.74 -9.82
CA HIS A 260 7.51 6.39 -9.42
C HIS A 260 5.98 6.13 -9.49
N ASN A 261 5.14 7.13 -9.80
CA ASN A 261 3.68 7.03 -9.69
C ASN A 261 3.03 6.03 -10.67
N THR A 262 3.75 5.58 -11.72
CA THR A 262 3.30 4.39 -12.47
C THR A 262 3.24 3.15 -11.58
N LEU A 263 4.18 2.97 -10.63
CA LEU A 263 4.10 1.95 -9.58
C LEU A 263 2.92 2.17 -8.62
N ARG A 264 2.53 3.43 -8.37
CA ARG A 264 1.33 3.72 -7.56
C ARG A 264 0.05 3.33 -8.31
N CYS A 265 -0.03 3.59 -9.61
CA CYS A 265 -1.11 3.07 -10.46
C CYS A 265 -1.19 1.53 -10.38
N MET A 266 -0.03 0.86 -10.34
CA MET A 266 0.00 -0.60 -10.11
C MET A 266 -0.57 -1.01 -8.74
N TYR A 267 -0.32 -0.24 -7.67
CA TYR A 267 -0.92 -0.50 -6.35
C TYR A 267 -2.45 -0.51 -6.40
N TRP A 268 -3.07 0.43 -7.12
CA TRP A 268 -4.53 0.47 -7.32
C TRP A 268 -5.03 -0.43 -8.46
N HIS A 269 -4.14 -1.23 -9.06
CA HIS A 269 -4.43 -2.13 -10.17
C HIS A 269 -5.02 -1.43 -11.42
N SER A 270 -4.73 -0.14 -11.60
CA SER A 270 -5.39 0.70 -12.61
C SER A 270 -4.78 0.66 -14.00
N LEU A 271 -3.75 -0.15 -14.23
CA LEU A 271 -3.10 -0.34 -15.53
C LEU A 271 -3.45 -1.70 -16.14
N PRO A 272 -3.49 -1.80 -17.48
CA PRO A 272 -3.43 -3.10 -18.14
C PRO A 272 -2.09 -3.80 -17.84
N ASP A 273 -2.13 -5.13 -17.68
CA ASP A 273 -0.95 -5.95 -17.36
C ASP A 273 0.27 -5.66 -18.24
N ALA A 274 0.06 -5.60 -19.55
CA ALA A 274 1.13 -5.36 -20.51
C ALA A 274 1.85 -4.00 -20.31
N LEU A 275 1.14 -2.97 -19.83
CA LEU A 275 1.74 -1.65 -19.59
C LEU A 275 2.50 -1.62 -18.27
N ALA A 276 1.98 -2.30 -17.23
CA ALA A 276 2.69 -2.48 -15.98
C ALA A 276 3.99 -3.30 -16.18
N GLU A 277 3.92 -4.41 -16.90
CA GLU A 277 5.09 -5.22 -17.28
C GLU A 277 6.13 -4.40 -18.06
N ARG A 278 5.68 -3.58 -19.01
CA ARG A 278 6.55 -2.69 -19.77
C ARG A 278 7.25 -1.68 -18.88
N PHE A 279 6.51 -0.96 -18.03
CA PHE A 279 7.09 0.00 -17.08
C PHE A 279 8.10 -0.68 -16.16
N VAL A 280 7.80 -1.88 -15.64
CA VAL A 280 8.71 -2.58 -14.75
C VAL A 280 10.02 -2.96 -15.45
N LYS A 281 9.92 -3.48 -16.67
CA LYS A 281 11.09 -3.90 -17.45
C LYS A 281 11.94 -2.72 -17.93
N GLU A 282 11.30 -1.66 -18.42
CA GLU A 282 11.99 -0.52 -19.03
C GLU A 282 12.51 0.49 -17.98
N HIS A 283 11.77 0.68 -16.89
CA HIS A 283 12.02 1.74 -15.92
C HIS A 283 12.25 1.24 -14.49
N LEU A 284 11.32 0.47 -13.91
CA LEU A 284 11.40 0.11 -12.48
C LEU A 284 12.70 -0.64 -12.16
N LEU A 285 13.11 -1.57 -13.02
CA LEU A 285 14.32 -2.39 -12.89
C LEU A 285 15.57 -1.74 -13.51
N ASN A 286 15.46 -0.52 -14.03
CA ASN A 286 16.61 0.20 -14.58
C ASN A 286 17.46 0.80 -13.42
N PRO A 287 18.73 0.39 -13.27
CA PRO A 287 19.59 0.84 -12.16
C PRO A 287 19.99 2.32 -12.24
N GLN A 288 19.79 2.98 -13.38
CA GLN A 288 20.00 4.42 -13.55
C GLN A 288 18.72 5.23 -13.25
N GLU A 289 17.60 4.57 -13.01
CA GLU A 289 16.30 5.21 -12.76
C GLU A 289 15.79 4.83 -11.38
N PHE A 290 15.02 3.74 -11.28
CA PHE A 290 14.34 3.36 -10.04
C PHE A 290 14.98 2.17 -9.32
N TRP A 291 15.91 1.43 -9.95
CA TRP A 291 16.59 0.28 -9.35
C TRP A 291 17.97 0.60 -8.78
N THR A 292 18.08 1.73 -8.09
CA THR A 292 19.28 2.19 -7.39
C THR A 292 19.71 1.21 -6.28
N LYS A 293 20.79 1.52 -5.54
CA LYS A 293 21.25 0.66 -4.43
C LYS A 293 20.11 0.40 -3.43
N MET A 294 19.43 1.48 -3.04
CA MET A 294 18.12 1.48 -2.37
C MET A 294 17.08 1.91 -3.41
N PRO A 295 16.35 0.96 -4.03
CA PRO A 295 15.39 1.21 -5.09
C PRO A 295 14.20 2.09 -4.70
N LEU A 296 13.39 2.37 -5.71
CA LEU A 296 12.14 3.12 -5.63
C LEU A 296 12.32 4.60 -5.18
N PRO A 297 13.32 5.34 -5.68
CA PRO A 297 13.37 6.78 -5.51
C PRO A 297 12.09 7.43 -6.07
N SER A 298 11.64 8.53 -5.46
CA SER A 298 10.36 9.15 -5.84
C SER A 298 10.34 9.71 -7.27
N VAL A 299 11.52 10.13 -7.75
CA VAL A 299 11.81 10.58 -9.11
C VAL A 299 12.94 9.70 -9.65
N ALA A 300 12.94 9.34 -10.94
CA ALA A 300 14.02 8.56 -11.53
C ALA A 300 15.38 9.24 -11.27
N ALA A 301 16.40 8.46 -10.85
CA ALA A 301 17.68 9.01 -10.40
C ALA A 301 18.45 9.80 -11.48
N ASN A 302 18.15 9.56 -12.75
CA ASN A 302 18.72 10.26 -13.91
C ASN A 302 17.86 11.45 -14.40
N ASP A 303 16.70 11.70 -13.82
CA ASP A 303 15.81 12.79 -14.24
C ASP A 303 16.32 14.15 -13.67
N PRO A 304 16.30 15.25 -14.46
CA PRO A 304 16.74 16.56 -14.00
C PRO A 304 16.03 17.09 -12.74
N LEU A 305 14.82 16.61 -12.43
CA LEU A 305 14.07 17.02 -11.24
C LEU A 305 14.47 16.25 -9.98
N PHE A 306 15.30 15.21 -10.07
CA PHE A 306 15.74 14.43 -8.92
C PHE A 306 16.44 15.31 -7.86
N ARG A 307 16.08 15.15 -6.58
CA ARG A 307 16.69 15.82 -5.43
C ARG A 307 16.94 14.84 -4.30
N ASN A 308 18.21 14.66 -3.92
CA ASN A 308 18.60 13.84 -2.76
C ASN A 308 18.53 14.67 -1.46
N VAL A 309 17.34 15.14 -1.11
CA VAL A 309 17.09 15.91 0.12
C VAL A 309 16.88 14.95 1.28
N THR A 310 17.43 15.27 2.45
CA THR A 310 17.45 14.40 3.64
C THR A 310 16.31 14.64 4.63
N THR A 311 15.50 15.69 4.42
CA THR A 311 14.20 15.92 5.07
C THR A 311 13.07 15.44 4.18
N ASN A 312 11.85 15.32 4.74
CA ASN A 312 10.62 14.94 4.02
C ASN A 312 10.57 15.63 2.64
N ASN A 313 10.69 14.85 1.56
CA ASN A 313 10.63 15.36 0.20
C ASN A 313 10.42 14.26 -0.84
N TRP A 314 9.34 14.35 -1.60
CA TRP A 314 8.97 13.37 -2.62
C TRP A 314 9.59 13.63 -4.01
N SER A 315 10.77 14.25 -4.07
CA SER A 315 11.49 14.53 -5.33
C SER A 315 12.75 13.70 -5.54
N GLY A 316 13.02 12.69 -4.72
CA GLY A 316 14.19 11.84 -4.98
C GLY A 316 14.39 10.65 -4.06
N GLN A 317 14.49 10.83 -2.74
CA GLN A 317 14.80 9.69 -1.87
C GLN A 317 13.74 8.59 -1.92
N ALA A 318 14.17 7.37 -1.56
CA ALA A 318 13.30 6.21 -1.51
C ALA A 318 12.47 6.24 -0.22
N GLU A 319 11.15 6.25 -0.37
CA GLU A 319 10.21 6.35 0.74
C GLU A 319 9.79 4.96 1.23
N ALA A 320 9.80 4.72 2.54
CA ALA A 320 9.31 3.47 3.12
C ALA A 320 7.84 3.20 2.79
N LEU A 321 7.05 4.25 2.57
CA LEU A 321 5.67 4.12 2.11
C LEU A 321 5.58 3.54 0.69
N THR A 322 6.54 3.83 -0.18
CA THR A 322 6.63 3.22 -1.51
C THR A 322 6.98 1.73 -1.39
N TYR A 323 7.84 1.34 -0.43
CA TYR A 323 8.10 -0.08 -0.13
C TYR A 323 6.85 -0.81 0.38
N GLN A 324 6.04 -0.14 1.19
CA GLN A 324 4.79 -0.70 1.71
C GLN A 324 3.79 -0.94 0.57
N ARG A 325 3.62 0.05 -0.32
CA ARG A 325 2.73 -0.03 -1.49
C ARG A 325 3.22 -1.05 -2.53
N ALA A 326 4.55 -1.19 -2.69
CA ALA A 326 5.15 -2.08 -3.68
C ALA A 326 4.72 -3.54 -3.51
N ILE A 327 4.43 -3.99 -2.28
CA ILE A 327 3.98 -5.37 -2.02
C ILE A 327 2.72 -5.67 -2.85
N ARG A 328 1.65 -4.88 -2.65
CA ARG A 328 0.40 -5.07 -3.41
C ARG A 328 0.55 -4.72 -4.88
N ALA A 329 1.30 -3.67 -5.20
CA ALA A 329 1.56 -3.29 -6.59
C ALA A 329 2.19 -4.42 -7.40
N LEU A 330 3.08 -5.21 -6.79
CA LEU A 330 3.71 -6.36 -7.45
C LEU A 330 2.81 -7.60 -7.42
N GLU A 331 2.06 -7.82 -6.33
CA GLU A 331 1.11 -8.92 -6.22
C GLU A 331 -0.01 -8.83 -7.28
N ASN A 332 -0.54 -7.62 -7.53
CA ASN A 332 -1.59 -7.37 -8.51
C ASN A 332 -1.20 -7.82 -9.93
N TYR A 333 0.09 -7.76 -10.28
CA TYR A 333 0.60 -8.09 -11.62
C TYR A 333 1.47 -9.35 -11.65
N GLY A 334 1.41 -10.19 -10.59
CA GLY A 334 2.13 -11.46 -10.57
C GLY A 334 3.67 -11.35 -10.49
N MET A 335 4.21 -10.17 -10.15
CA MET A 335 5.65 -9.88 -10.14
C MET A 335 6.32 -10.29 -8.82
N TYR A 336 6.04 -11.51 -8.37
CA TYR A 336 6.37 -11.99 -7.04
C TYR A 336 7.88 -12.04 -6.75
N GLU A 337 8.72 -12.29 -7.76
CA GLU A 337 10.18 -12.38 -7.62
C GLU A 337 10.84 -11.06 -7.17
N LEU A 338 10.14 -9.92 -7.32
CA LEU A 338 10.65 -8.62 -6.86
C LEU A 338 10.41 -8.39 -5.37
N ILE A 339 9.47 -9.11 -4.75
CA ILE A 339 9.10 -8.94 -3.33
C ILE A 339 10.29 -9.30 -2.41
N PRO A 340 10.96 -10.46 -2.53
CA PRO A 340 12.12 -10.77 -1.69
C PRO A 340 13.28 -9.80 -1.91
N GLN A 341 13.49 -9.32 -3.14
CA GLN A 341 14.58 -8.40 -3.47
C GLN A 341 14.39 -7.06 -2.77
N LEU A 342 13.19 -6.48 -2.83
CA LEU A 342 12.86 -5.23 -2.14
C LEU A 342 12.88 -5.41 -0.61
N GLY A 343 12.29 -6.51 -0.10
CA GLY A 343 12.27 -6.81 1.33
C GLY A 343 13.67 -6.90 1.93
N GLN A 344 14.58 -7.63 1.29
CA GLN A 344 15.97 -7.74 1.73
C GLN A 344 16.69 -6.39 1.73
N LYS A 345 16.51 -5.58 0.67
CA LYS A 345 17.12 -4.25 0.57
C LYS A 345 16.65 -3.32 1.69
N LEU A 346 15.35 -3.29 1.98
CA LEU A 346 14.78 -2.50 3.07
C LEU A 346 15.31 -2.97 4.44
N MET A 347 15.29 -4.27 4.72
CA MET A 347 15.76 -4.83 5.99
C MET A 347 17.26 -4.56 6.21
N GLN A 348 18.07 -4.63 5.15
CA GLN A 348 19.49 -4.27 5.19
C GLN A 348 19.71 -2.77 5.44
N ALA A 349 18.91 -1.89 4.80
CA ALA A 349 18.98 -0.44 4.98
C ALA A 349 18.60 -0.01 6.41
N ILE A 350 17.59 -0.65 7.01
CA ILE A 350 17.21 -0.42 8.41
C ILE A 350 18.31 -0.90 9.37
N GLY A 351 18.86 -2.08 9.10
CA GLY A 351 20.01 -2.63 9.80
C GLY A 351 19.78 -2.94 11.29
N PRO A 352 20.84 -3.33 12.02
CA PRO A 352 20.75 -3.77 13.42
C PRO A 352 20.41 -2.64 14.39
N GLN A 353 20.47 -1.38 13.97
CA GLN A 353 20.01 -0.25 14.78
C GLN A 353 18.48 -0.15 14.82
N CYS A 354 17.77 -0.87 13.94
CA CYS A 354 16.31 -0.90 13.89
C CYS A 354 15.68 0.51 13.89
N ARG A 355 16.26 1.43 13.11
CA ARG A 355 15.72 2.77 12.90
C ARG A 355 14.75 2.74 11.73
N PHE A 356 13.47 2.88 12.04
CA PHE A 356 12.40 2.84 11.06
C PHE A 356 12.07 4.28 10.66
N VAL A 357 12.70 4.75 9.59
CA VAL A 357 12.60 6.14 9.11
C VAL A 357 11.66 6.24 7.91
N GLN A 358 11.26 7.47 7.59
CA GLN A 358 10.46 7.75 6.42
C GLN A 358 11.20 7.46 5.11
N GLN A 359 12.43 7.96 4.96
CA GLN A 359 13.14 7.94 3.68
C GLN A 359 14.60 7.49 3.80
N TYR A 360 15.13 6.96 2.71
CA TYR A 360 16.48 6.39 2.63
C TYR A 360 17.22 6.95 1.41
N ASP A 361 18.52 7.18 1.56
CA ASP A 361 19.36 7.63 0.45
C ASP A 361 19.43 6.54 -0.64
N PRO A 362 19.06 6.83 -1.90
CA PRO A 362 18.98 5.84 -2.96
C PRO A 362 20.33 5.24 -3.36
N PHE A 363 21.43 5.93 -3.10
CA PHE A 363 22.78 5.55 -3.52
C PHE A 363 23.59 4.88 -2.40
N THR A 364 23.38 5.28 -1.15
CA THR A 364 24.08 4.70 0.01
C THR A 364 23.23 3.67 0.76
N GLY A 365 21.90 3.79 0.72
CA GLY A 365 20.97 3.03 1.54
C GLY A 365 20.92 3.48 3.00
N GLU A 366 21.55 4.61 3.33
CA GLU A 366 21.53 5.14 4.69
C GLU A 366 20.15 5.71 5.04
N PRO A 367 19.64 5.45 6.26
CA PRO A 367 18.39 6.04 6.72
C PRO A 367 18.56 7.55 6.97
N SER A 368 17.67 8.36 6.40
CA SER A 368 17.64 9.79 6.66
C SER A 368 17.01 10.07 8.03
N VAL A 369 17.84 10.53 8.96
CA VAL A 369 17.43 10.83 10.35
C VAL A 369 17.13 12.30 10.60
N ILE A 370 17.26 13.15 9.58
CA ILE A 370 17.06 14.59 9.69
C ILE A 370 15.56 14.88 9.61
N CYS A 371 15.07 15.67 10.58
CA CYS A 371 13.66 16.02 10.70
C CYS A 371 13.47 17.50 10.43
N GLU A 372 12.22 17.89 10.15
CA GLU A 372 11.87 19.31 10.14
C GLU A 372 12.12 19.97 11.52
N PRO A 373 12.43 21.28 11.56
CA PRO A 373 12.66 21.98 12.81
C PRO A 373 11.52 21.78 13.82
N GLY A 374 11.86 21.31 15.02
CA GLY A 374 10.90 21.07 16.10
C GLY A 374 10.34 19.64 16.18
N GLN A 375 10.66 18.76 15.23
CA GLN A 375 10.29 17.35 15.26
C GLN A 375 11.36 16.49 15.97
N PRO A 376 10.98 15.43 16.69
CA PRO A 376 11.93 14.47 17.25
C PRO A 376 12.67 13.72 16.12
N PRO A 377 13.87 13.15 16.37
CA PRO A 377 14.57 12.33 15.38
C PRO A 377 13.68 11.24 14.77
N GLN A 378 13.77 11.04 13.45
CA GLN A 378 12.97 10.06 12.72
C GLN A 378 13.23 8.65 13.27
N ASP A 379 12.20 8.03 13.80
CA ASP A 379 12.13 6.61 14.16
C ASP A 379 10.67 6.19 14.40
N ALA A 380 10.40 4.89 14.40
CA ALA A 380 9.06 4.32 14.54
C ALA A 380 8.08 4.81 13.47
N TYR A 381 8.56 5.06 12.25
CA TYR A 381 7.71 5.34 11.09
C TYR A 381 6.97 4.07 10.66
N GLY A 382 5.64 4.12 10.72
CA GLY A 382 4.71 3.01 10.53
C GLY A 382 4.92 2.28 9.22
N PRO A 383 4.96 2.96 8.06
CA PRO A 383 5.20 2.32 6.78
C PRO A 383 6.49 1.46 6.73
N ALA A 384 7.59 1.91 7.35
CA ALA A 384 8.82 1.14 7.41
C ALA A 384 8.67 -0.11 8.29
N MET A 385 8.06 0.04 9.47
CA MET A 385 7.83 -1.08 10.39
C MET A 385 6.90 -2.13 9.80
N LEU A 386 5.76 -1.70 9.27
CA LEU A 386 4.76 -2.58 8.67
C LEU A 386 5.31 -3.26 7.42
N SER A 387 6.11 -2.57 6.61
CA SER A 387 6.81 -3.20 5.48
C SER A 387 7.70 -4.35 5.95
N VAL A 388 8.50 -4.18 7.00
CA VAL A 388 9.34 -5.26 7.54
C VAL A 388 8.48 -6.47 7.95
N LEU A 389 7.35 -6.24 8.61
CA LEU A 389 6.45 -7.31 9.05
C LEU A 389 5.81 -8.05 7.86
N GLU A 390 5.36 -7.32 6.83
CA GLU A 390 4.72 -7.88 5.65
C GLU A 390 5.71 -8.60 4.72
N TYR A 391 6.89 -8.02 4.45
CA TYR A 391 7.94 -8.72 3.70
C TYR A 391 8.38 -9.99 4.42
N THR A 392 8.50 -9.97 5.74
CA THR A 392 8.79 -11.18 6.53
C THR A 392 7.71 -12.24 6.33
N ALA A 393 6.44 -11.85 6.40
CA ALA A 393 5.30 -12.76 6.21
C ALA A 393 5.28 -13.34 4.78
N ARG A 394 5.49 -12.52 3.74
CA ARG A 394 5.54 -12.97 2.34
C ARG A 394 6.70 -13.92 2.09
N MET A 395 7.89 -13.60 2.58
CA MET A 395 9.11 -14.34 2.25
C MET A 395 9.20 -15.66 3.03
N TYR A 396 8.84 -15.65 4.31
CA TYR A 396 9.18 -16.74 5.24
C TYR A 396 7.98 -17.33 5.97
N GLY A 397 6.80 -16.76 5.76
CA GLY A 397 5.68 -16.96 6.67
C GLY A 397 4.37 -17.27 5.99
N VAL A 398 3.31 -16.88 6.69
CA VAL A 398 1.92 -17.06 6.28
C VAL A 398 1.29 -15.68 6.12
N SER A 399 0.49 -15.51 5.07
CA SER A 399 -0.35 -14.34 4.86
C SER A 399 -1.75 -14.78 4.46
N LEU A 400 -2.73 -14.50 5.32
CA LEU A 400 -4.15 -14.66 4.97
C LEU A 400 -4.53 -13.59 3.94
N VAL A 401 -4.92 -14.02 2.73
CA VAL A 401 -5.34 -13.15 1.63
C VAL A 401 -6.76 -13.53 1.28
N ARG A 402 -7.72 -12.83 1.90
CA ARG A 402 -9.17 -13.11 1.79
C ARG A 402 -9.48 -14.58 2.14
N ASP A 403 -10.02 -15.35 1.20
CA ASP A 403 -10.36 -16.77 1.37
C ASP A 403 -9.20 -17.73 1.01
N THR A 404 -7.99 -17.20 0.87
CA THR A 404 -6.79 -17.97 0.55
C THR A 404 -5.67 -17.72 1.55
N VAL A 405 -4.67 -18.60 1.53
CA VAL A 405 -3.47 -18.49 2.34
C VAL A 405 -2.26 -18.49 1.42
N VAL A 406 -1.40 -17.47 1.56
CA VAL A 406 -0.11 -17.40 0.89
C VAL A 406 0.97 -17.83 1.85
N TRP A 407 1.84 -18.72 1.38
CA TRP A 407 2.95 -19.31 2.13
C TRP A 407 4.28 -18.97 1.45
N GLY A 408 5.23 -18.45 2.21
CA GLY A 408 6.57 -18.10 1.73
C GLY A 408 7.64 -19.08 2.20
N THR A 409 8.43 -19.60 1.27
CA THR A 409 9.49 -20.57 1.57
C THR A 409 10.91 -20.06 1.28
N CYS A 410 11.14 -18.74 1.22
CA CYS A 410 12.49 -18.21 1.05
C CYS A 410 13.46 -18.85 2.07
N PRO A 411 14.69 -19.21 1.66
CA PRO A 411 15.56 -20.08 2.43
C PRO A 411 16.04 -19.39 3.71
N LEU A 412 15.43 -19.75 4.84
CA LEU A 412 15.77 -19.28 6.17
C LEU A 412 15.30 -20.29 7.22
N GLU A 413 16.14 -20.61 8.21
CA GLU A 413 15.69 -21.38 9.38
C GLU A 413 14.75 -20.52 10.23
N CYS A 414 13.45 -20.80 10.17
CA CYS A 414 12.43 -20.05 10.89
C CYS A 414 11.12 -20.84 11.08
N ARG A 415 10.28 -20.31 11.96
CA ARG A 415 8.90 -20.75 12.18
C ARG A 415 8.01 -19.52 12.16
N TYR A 416 6.91 -19.58 11.43
CA TYR A 416 5.90 -18.53 11.41
C TYR A 416 4.52 -19.15 11.62
N THR A 417 3.74 -18.57 12.52
CA THR A 417 2.35 -18.96 12.76
C THR A 417 1.46 -17.73 12.65
N GLN A 418 0.38 -17.83 11.87
CA GLN A 418 -0.74 -16.89 11.89
C GLN A 418 -1.98 -17.59 12.45
N ALA A 419 -2.72 -16.91 13.32
CA ALA A 419 -3.94 -17.43 13.94
C ALA A 419 -5.12 -16.48 13.69
N LEU A 420 -6.30 -17.06 13.47
CA LEU A 420 -7.56 -16.35 13.33
C LEU A 420 -8.70 -17.17 13.93
N ASN A 421 -9.41 -16.62 14.91
CA ASN A 421 -10.63 -17.21 15.49
C ASN A 421 -10.49 -18.69 15.89
N GLY A 422 -9.35 -19.05 16.49
CA GLY A 422 -9.07 -20.41 16.95
C GLY A 422 -8.49 -21.35 15.89
N ARG A 423 -8.42 -20.94 14.62
CA ARG A 423 -7.65 -21.62 13.58
C ARG A 423 -6.20 -21.15 13.56
N SER A 424 -5.30 -22.02 13.10
CA SER A 424 -3.88 -21.69 12.92
C SER A 424 -3.32 -22.20 11.60
N TRP A 425 -2.45 -21.39 11.01
CA TRP A 425 -1.65 -21.70 9.84
C TRP A 425 -0.19 -21.50 10.20
N GLU A 426 0.61 -22.55 10.07
CA GLU A 426 2.01 -22.54 10.47
C GLU A 426 2.90 -23.03 9.33
N ILE A 427 4.04 -22.38 9.16
CA ILE A 427 5.12 -22.87 8.31
C ILE A 427 6.42 -22.97 9.12
N VAL A 428 7.11 -24.10 8.96
CA VAL A 428 8.42 -24.37 9.55
C VAL A 428 9.40 -24.55 8.42
N ASN A 429 10.33 -23.60 8.29
CA ASN A 429 11.34 -23.60 7.23
C ASN A 429 12.69 -23.98 7.83
N SER A 430 13.35 -24.96 7.23
CA SER A 430 14.69 -25.43 7.62
C SER A 430 15.82 -24.67 6.93
N GLY A 431 15.50 -23.81 5.96
CA GLY A 431 16.43 -23.18 5.03
C GLY A 431 16.58 -23.94 3.69
N HIS A 432 16.15 -25.21 3.64
CA HIS A 432 16.23 -26.05 2.43
C HIS A 432 14.90 -26.68 2.06
N GLU A 433 14.02 -26.88 3.04
CA GLU A 433 12.68 -27.43 2.89
C GLU A 433 11.76 -26.75 3.90
N ALA A 434 10.50 -26.55 3.53
CA ALA A 434 9.46 -26.04 4.40
C ALA A 434 8.34 -27.06 4.60
N GLU A 435 7.83 -27.17 5.82
CA GLU A 435 6.64 -27.92 6.17
C GLU A 435 5.52 -26.95 6.56
N ALA A 436 4.34 -27.10 5.95
CA ALA A 436 3.17 -26.28 6.25
C ALA A 436 2.10 -27.08 6.99
N PHE A 437 1.44 -26.42 7.94
CA PHE A 437 0.44 -27.00 8.83
C PHE A 437 -0.80 -26.11 8.91
N VAL A 438 -1.97 -26.75 8.94
CA VAL A 438 -3.26 -26.13 9.25
C VAL A 438 -3.83 -26.84 10.47
N ASP A 439 -4.10 -26.08 11.53
CA ASP A 439 -4.64 -26.59 12.80
C ASP A 439 -3.81 -27.78 13.37
N GLY A 440 -2.48 -27.71 13.19
CA GLY A 440 -1.51 -28.73 13.60
C GLY A 440 -1.40 -29.95 12.67
N ARG A 441 -2.23 -30.05 11.64
CA ARG A 441 -2.13 -31.09 10.60
C ARG A 441 -1.21 -30.62 9.48
N LYS A 442 -0.20 -31.42 9.13
CA LYS A 442 0.66 -31.14 7.96
C LYS A 442 -0.18 -31.20 6.69
N VAL A 443 -0.06 -30.19 5.82
CA VAL A 443 -0.83 -30.07 4.57
C VAL A 443 0.02 -30.15 3.31
N PHE A 444 1.27 -29.71 3.36
CA PHE A 444 2.24 -29.90 2.29
C PHE A 444 3.68 -29.78 2.80
N THR A 445 4.63 -30.27 2.00
CA THR A 445 6.04 -29.88 2.05
C THR A 445 6.41 -29.13 0.78
N ALA A 446 7.42 -28.26 0.85
CA ALA A 446 7.85 -27.43 -0.27
C ALA A 446 9.36 -27.18 -0.26
N GLY A 447 9.95 -27.10 -1.46
CA GLY A 447 11.31 -26.58 -1.67
C GLY A 447 11.44 -25.09 -1.36
N PRO A 448 12.68 -24.54 -1.37
CA PRO A 448 12.94 -23.18 -0.99
C PRO A 448 12.56 -22.18 -2.11
N GLY A 449 12.30 -20.94 -1.74
CA GLY A 449 12.12 -19.83 -2.69
C GLY A 449 10.77 -19.82 -3.43
N LEU A 450 9.76 -20.49 -2.91
CA LEU A 450 8.43 -20.59 -3.51
C LEU A 450 7.41 -19.71 -2.78
N ARG A 451 6.44 -19.24 -3.57
CA ARG A 451 5.16 -18.71 -3.12
C ARG A 451 4.10 -19.79 -3.37
N ILE A 452 3.50 -20.31 -2.33
CA ILE A 452 2.40 -21.29 -2.45
C ILE A 452 1.11 -20.59 -2.06
N THR A 453 0.04 -20.83 -2.81
CA THR A 453 -1.32 -20.38 -2.46
C THR A 453 -2.18 -21.60 -2.19
N THR A 454 -2.84 -21.63 -1.04
CA THR A 454 -3.83 -22.66 -0.69
C THR A 454 -5.19 -22.04 -0.40
N ASP A 455 -6.23 -22.86 -0.34
CA ASP A 455 -7.44 -22.49 0.40
C ASP A 455 -7.14 -22.48 1.92
N LEU A 456 -8.15 -22.14 2.73
CA LEU A 456 -8.03 -22.07 4.18
C LEU A 456 -7.76 -23.44 4.85
N ASP A 457 -8.00 -24.56 4.15
CA ASP A 457 -7.82 -25.93 4.68
C ASP A 457 -6.49 -26.57 4.24
N GLY A 458 -5.71 -25.84 3.45
CA GLY A 458 -4.36 -26.21 3.01
C GLY A 458 -4.33 -26.92 1.66
N ASN A 459 -5.43 -26.96 0.90
CA ASN A 459 -5.43 -27.52 -0.45
C ASN A 459 -4.73 -26.54 -1.40
N ILE A 460 -3.71 -27.02 -2.12
CA ILE A 460 -2.90 -26.19 -3.02
C ILE A 460 -3.76 -25.71 -4.20
N LEU A 461 -3.80 -24.39 -4.38
CA LEU A 461 -4.49 -23.71 -5.49
C LEU A 461 -3.50 -23.23 -6.55
N GLY A 462 -2.26 -22.93 -6.18
CA GLY A 462 -1.23 -22.48 -7.11
C GLY A 462 0.15 -22.35 -6.48
N THR A 463 1.16 -22.35 -7.34
CA THR A 463 2.57 -22.18 -6.98
C THR A 463 3.22 -21.16 -7.90
N ALA A 464 4.05 -20.30 -7.35
CA ALA A 464 4.82 -19.30 -8.07
C ALA A 464 6.22 -19.18 -7.46
N ARG A 465 7.12 -18.49 -8.17
CA ARG A 465 8.49 -18.27 -7.73
C ARG A 465 8.62 -16.98 -6.94
N TYR A 466 9.32 -17.06 -5.82
CA TYR A 466 9.93 -15.91 -5.17
C TYR A 466 11.41 -15.77 -5.53
N LEU A 467 12.10 -16.87 -5.83
CA LEU A 467 13.48 -16.88 -6.28
C LEU A 467 13.60 -17.49 -7.69
N PRO A 468 14.51 -16.98 -8.54
CA PRO A 468 14.65 -17.46 -9.92
C PRO A 468 14.99 -18.95 -10.07
N ASP A 469 15.68 -19.51 -9.07
CA ASP A 469 16.14 -20.90 -9.00
C ASP A 469 15.14 -21.85 -8.31
N ALA A 470 14.02 -21.33 -7.81
CA ALA A 470 12.99 -22.14 -7.17
C ALA A 470 12.27 -23.04 -8.18
N ASP A 471 12.05 -24.29 -7.79
CA ASP A 471 11.36 -25.30 -8.61
C ASP A 471 9.94 -25.57 -8.10
N PRO A 472 8.89 -25.09 -8.79
CA PRO A 472 7.50 -25.33 -8.40
C PRO A 472 7.10 -26.80 -8.32
N ALA A 473 7.87 -27.72 -8.93
CA ALA A 473 7.64 -29.15 -8.83
C ALA A 473 8.01 -29.73 -7.45
N GLN A 474 8.72 -28.97 -6.60
CA GLN A 474 9.13 -29.38 -5.27
C GLN A 474 8.04 -29.17 -4.20
N VAL A 475 6.78 -29.04 -4.59
CA VAL A 475 5.65 -28.96 -3.65
C VAL A 475 4.92 -30.30 -3.61
N THR A 476 4.84 -30.91 -2.44
CA THR A 476 4.21 -32.22 -2.23
C THR A 476 3.04 -32.10 -1.24
N PRO A 477 1.78 -32.23 -1.69
CA PRO A 477 0.62 -32.25 -0.80
C PRO A 477 0.62 -33.50 0.10
N GLN A 478 -0.07 -33.41 1.24
CA GLN A 478 -0.21 -34.50 2.23
C GLN A 478 -1.60 -35.12 2.27
#